data_AF-A0A850V5V0-F1
#
_entry.id   AF-A0A850V5V0-F1
#
_cell.length_a   1.000
_cell.length_b   1.000
_cell.length_c   1.000
_cell.angle_alpha   90.00
_cell.angle_beta   90.00
_cell.angle_gamma   90.00
#
_symmetry.space_group_name_H-M   'P 1'
#
loop_
_entity.id
_entity.type
_entity.pdbx_description
1 polymer ?
#
loop_
_entity_poly.entity_id
_entity_poly.type
_entity_poly.pdbx_seq_one_letter_code
_entity_poly.pdbx_strand_id
1 'polypeptide(L)'
;QIDKYLYAMRLSDETLLDVMARFRREMKNGLSRDFNPTAAVKMLPTFVRSIPDGSEKGDFIALDLGGSYFRILRVKVSHEKKQTVQMESEIYNTPEDIMHGSGTRLFDHVAECLGDFMEKQQIKDKKLPVGFTFSFPCRQSKLDEGFLITWTKRFKASGVEGADVVRLLNKAIKKRGDYDADIMAVVNDTVGTMMTCGFDDQRCEVGLIIGTGTNACYMEEMRHIDLVEGDEGRMCINTEWGAFGDDGSLEDIRTEFDREIDRGSLNPGKQLFEKMVSGLYMGELVRLILVKMAKEGLLFEGRITPELLTKGKFETKHVSAIEKSKEGLNKAKEILTRLGVEPSHEDCIAVQHVCTIVSFRSANLVAATLGAILNQLRDNKGVGRLRTTVGVDGSLYKMHPQYARRLHKTTRRLVPDSEVRFLLSESGSGKGAAMVTAVAYRLSEQHRLIDETLAEFKLTHEQLLQVKKRMRAEMEAGLKKKTHDTAKVKMLPTFVRSTPDGTENGDFLALDLGGTNFRVLLVKIRSGKRRTVEMHNKIYAIPIEVMQGTGEELFDHIVTCISDFLDYMGIKGARLPLGFTFSFPCKQTSLDA
;
A
#
# COMPACT_ATOMS: atom_id res chain seq x y z
N GLN A 1 -18.96 -37.34 -23.97
CA GLN A 1 -17.80 -38.13 -23.53
C GLN A 1 -16.69 -37.24 -22.95
N ILE A 2 -16.28 -36.17 -23.65
CA ILE A 2 -15.30 -35.18 -23.13
C ILE A 2 -15.64 -34.64 -21.74
N ASP A 3 -16.90 -34.25 -21.50
CA ASP A 3 -17.32 -33.73 -20.18
C ASP A 3 -17.14 -34.74 -19.03
N LYS A 4 -17.32 -36.03 -19.31
CA LYS A 4 -17.11 -37.10 -18.33
C LYS A 4 -15.61 -37.32 -18.11
N TYR A 5 -14.81 -37.25 -19.18
CA TYR A 5 -13.36 -37.39 -19.12
C TYR A 5 -12.70 -36.26 -18.32
N LEU A 6 -13.12 -35.02 -18.57
CA LEU A 6 -12.63 -33.81 -17.91
C LEU A 6 -13.54 -33.33 -16.77
N TYR A 7 -14.28 -34.24 -16.14
CA TYR A 7 -15.25 -33.89 -15.10
C TYR A 7 -14.64 -33.06 -13.97
N ALA A 8 -13.43 -33.43 -13.51
CA ALA A 8 -12.71 -32.71 -12.46
C ALA A 8 -12.34 -31.25 -12.82
N MET A 9 -12.34 -30.88 -14.11
CA MET A 9 -12.11 -29.51 -14.56
C MET A 9 -13.40 -28.68 -14.65
N ARG A 10 -14.57 -29.30 -14.50
CA ARG A 10 -15.88 -28.66 -14.58
C ARG A 10 -16.37 -28.32 -13.18
N LEU A 11 -15.90 -27.18 -12.68
CA LEU A 11 -16.19 -26.73 -11.31
C LEU A 11 -17.64 -26.25 -11.18
N SER A 12 -18.34 -26.76 -10.17
CA SER A 12 -19.69 -26.34 -9.77
C SER A 12 -19.68 -25.00 -9.04
N ASP A 13 -20.84 -24.35 -8.89
CA ASP A 13 -20.91 -23.12 -8.11
C ASP A 13 -20.60 -23.38 -6.63
N GLU A 14 -21.00 -24.54 -6.10
CA GLU A 14 -20.67 -24.97 -4.73
C GLU A 14 -19.16 -25.07 -4.53
N THR A 15 -18.44 -25.68 -5.49
CA THR A 15 -16.98 -25.75 -5.47
C THR A 15 -16.36 -24.35 -5.55
N LEU A 16 -16.88 -23.48 -6.42
CA LEU A 16 -16.34 -22.12 -6.58
C LEU A 16 -16.57 -21.25 -5.34
N LEU A 17 -17.72 -21.39 -4.67
CA LEU A 17 -18.01 -20.71 -3.40
C LEU A 17 -17.07 -21.20 -2.28
N ASP A 18 -16.74 -22.49 -2.25
CA ASP A 18 -15.73 -23.02 -1.34
C ASP A 18 -14.33 -22.47 -1.65
N VAL A 19 -13.89 -22.48 -2.92
CA VAL A 19 -12.61 -21.86 -3.32
C VAL A 19 -12.56 -20.37 -2.93
N MET A 20 -13.66 -19.64 -3.12
CA MET A 20 -13.78 -18.24 -2.70
C MET A 20 -13.62 -18.08 -1.18
N ALA A 21 -14.23 -18.95 -0.38
CA ALA A 21 -14.10 -18.95 1.08
C ALA A 21 -12.68 -19.29 1.55
N ARG A 22 -12.03 -20.28 0.91
CA ARG A 22 -10.62 -20.63 1.16
C ARG A 22 -9.71 -19.45 0.86
N PHE A 23 -9.85 -18.81 -0.30
CA PHE A 23 -9.04 -17.65 -0.65
C PHE A 23 -9.28 -16.46 0.30
N ARG A 24 -10.52 -16.25 0.75
CA ARG A 24 -10.82 -15.23 1.76
C ARG A 24 -10.06 -15.45 3.08
N ARG A 25 -9.93 -16.70 3.51
CA ARG A 25 -9.11 -17.05 4.69
C ARG A 25 -7.63 -16.79 4.43
N GLU A 26 -7.12 -17.14 3.25
CA GLU A 26 -5.72 -16.85 2.90
C GLU A 26 -5.41 -15.35 2.84
N MET A 27 -6.35 -14.51 2.37
CA MET A 27 -6.19 -13.05 2.46
C MET A 27 -6.04 -12.58 3.91
N LYS A 28 -6.88 -13.10 4.83
CA LYS A 28 -6.78 -12.78 6.26
C LYS A 28 -5.44 -13.25 6.85
N ASN A 29 -5.00 -14.46 6.50
CA ASN A 29 -3.72 -15.00 6.95
C ASN A 29 -2.54 -14.15 6.47
N GLY A 30 -2.56 -13.73 5.20
CA GLY A 30 -1.51 -12.90 4.62
C GLY A 30 -1.44 -11.49 5.20
N LEU A 31 -2.57 -10.90 5.60
CA LEU A 31 -2.59 -9.58 6.24
C LEU A 31 -2.20 -9.62 7.72
N SER A 32 -2.46 -10.74 8.40
CA SER A 32 -2.21 -10.90 9.83
C SER A 32 -0.73 -11.08 10.13
N ARG A 33 -0.23 -10.36 11.15
CA ARG A 33 1.17 -10.48 11.61
C ARG A 33 1.52 -11.91 12.05
N ASP A 34 0.57 -12.63 12.64
CA ASP A 34 0.80 -13.95 13.23
C ASP A 34 0.97 -15.04 12.17
N PHE A 35 0.26 -14.92 11.04
CA PHE A 35 0.23 -15.95 9.99
C PHE A 35 1.03 -15.60 8.75
N ASN A 36 1.27 -14.30 8.47
CA ASN A 36 1.97 -13.83 7.27
C ASN A 36 3.30 -14.56 6.98
N PRO A 37 4.19 -14.86 7.96
CA PRO A 37 5.47 -15.52 7.68
C PRO A 37 5.32 -16.88 6.95
N THR A 38 4.19 -17.56 7.15
CA THR A 38 3.90 -18.87 6.56
C THR A 38 2.78 -18.86 5.52
N ALA A 39 2.08 -17.73 5.35
CA ALA A 39 0.98 -17.61 4.41
C ALA A 39 1.45 -17.80 2.95
N ALA A 40 0.70 -18.56 2.16
CA ALA A 40 0.99 -18.73 0.73
C ALA A 40 0.66 -17.45 -0.06
N VAL A 41 -0.50 -16.85 0.23
CA VAL A 41 -0.93 -15.56 -0.32
C VAL A 41 -0.31 -14.44 0.51
N LYS A 42 0.60 -13.66 -0.10
CA LYS A 42 1.52 -12.78 0.64
C LYS A 42 0.93 -11.46 1.09
N MET A 43 -0.12 -10.96 0.41
CA MET A 43 -0.81 -9.71 0.75
C MET A 43 0.16 -8.54 0.98
N LEU A 44 1.02 -8.30 0.00
CA LEU A 44 2.15 -7.37 0.08
C LEU A 44 1.68 -5.90 0.09
N PRO A 45 2.12 -5.09 1.07
CA PRO A 45 1.94 -3.64 1.06
C PRO A 45 2.66 -2.98 -0.11
N THR A 46 1.96 -2.11 -0.84
CA THR A 46 2.50 -1.43 -2.04
C THR A 46 2.93 0.01 -1.79
N PHE A 47 2.59 0.56 -0.61
CA PHE A 47 2.76 1.98 -0.25
C PHE A 47 1.98 2.97 -1.13
N VAL A 48 1.08 2.49 -2.00
CA VAL A 48 0.15 3.34 -2.73
C VAL A 48 -1.13 3.51 -1.94
N ARG A 49 -1.39 4.72 -1.43
CA ARG A 49 -2.48 5.01 -0.47
C ARG A 49 -3.77 5.55 -1.10
N SER A 50 -3.73 5.98 -2.35
CA SER A 50 -4.91 6.46 -3.07
C SER A 50 -4.77 6.19 -4.57
N ILE A 51 -5.91 6.14 -5.26
CA ILE A 51 -5.97 6.29 -6.70
C ILE A 51 -5.72 7.75 -7.10
N PRO A 52 -5.47 8.04 -8.39
CA PRO A 52 -5.26 9.41 -8.85
C PRO A 52 -6.49 10.28 -8.55
N ASP A 53 -6.28 11.48 -8.00
CA ASP A 53 -7.37 12.41 -7.63
C ASP A 53 -7.61 13.51 -8.68
N GLY A 54 -6.79 13.51 -9.73
CA GLY A 54 -6.82 14.47 -10.81
C GLY A 54 -5.90 15.67 -10.58
N SER A 55 -5.27 15.83 -9.42
CA SER A 55 -4.28 16.90 -9.19
C SER A 55 -2.94 16.62 -9.88
N GLU A 56 -2.72 15.38 -10.36
CA GLU A 56 -1.47 14.94 -10.97
C GLU A 56 -1.12 15.78 -12.21
N LYS A 57 0.16 16.17 -12.31
CA LYS A 57 0.72 16.90 -13.45
C LYS A 57 2.21 16.63 -13.58
N GLY A 58 2.73 16.64 -14.79
CA GLY A 58 4.16 16.49 -15.04
C GLY A 58 4.48 15.70 -16.30
N ASP A 59 5.77 15.45 -16.52
CA ASP A 59 6.34 14.66 -17.60
C ASP A 59 7.16 13.53 -16.94
N PHE A 60 6.77 12.28 -17.19
CA PHE A 60 7.26 11.11 -16.47
C PHE A 60 7.72 10.04 -17.44
N ILE A 61 8.69 9.24 -17.04
CA ILE A 61 9.05 8.00 -17.73
C ILE A 61 8.45 6.82 -16.95
N ALA A 62 7.91 5.83 -17.65
CA ALA A 62 7.46 4.58 -17.05
C ALA A 62 8.15 3.38 -17.73
N LEU A 63 8.80 2.55 -16.93
CA LEU A 63 9.34 1.25 -17.34
C LEU A 63 8.30 0.16 -17.04
N ASP A 64 8.12 -0.79 -17.94
CA ASP A 64 7.19 -1.92 -17.76
C ASP A 64 7.85 -3.25 -18.11
N LEU A 65 8.30 -3.96 -17.08
CA LEU A 65 9.03 -5.22 -17.16
C LEU A 65 8.30 -6.36 -16.46
N GLY A 66 8.31 -7.54 -17.07
CA GLY A 66 7.78 -8.79 -16.51
C GLY A 66 6.47 -9.28 -17.16
N GLY A 67 5.96 -8.56 -18.15
CA GLY A 67 4.89 -9.00 -19.04
C GLY A 67 5.41 -9.81 -20.25
N SER A 68 4.67 -9.79 -21.36
CA SER A 68 5.10 -10.42 -22.63
C SER A 68 6.19 -9.64 -23.35
N TYR A 69 6.26 -8.32 -23.11
CA TYR A 69 7.18 -7.39 -23.75
C TYR A 69 7.72 -6.44 -22.69
N PHE A 70 8.96 -5.99 -22.84
CA PHE A 70 9.49 -4.86 -22.09
C PHE A 70 9.08 -3.58 -22.82
N ARG A 71 8.43 -2.64 -22.12
CA ARG A 71 7.97 -1.37 -22.69
C ARG A 71 8.53 -0.21 -21.89
N ILE A 72 8.89 0.86 -22.60
CA ILE A 72 9.21 2.15 -22.00
C ILE A 72 8.19 3.15 -22.53
N LEU A 73 7.64 3.97 -21.63
CA LEU A 73 6.66 4.99 -21.94
C LEU A 73 7.14 6.35 -21.44
N ARG A 74 6.78 7.40 -22.17
CA ARG A 74 6.78 8.77 -21.69
C ARG A 74 5.33 9.21 -21.53
N VAL A 75 4.98 9.69 -20.34
CA VAL A 75 3.63 10.08 -19.99
C VAL A 75 3.63 11.54 -19.54
N LYS A 76 2.91 12.38 -20.27
CA LYS A 76 2.70 13.79 -19.92
C LYS A 76 1.28 13.99 -19.45
N VAL A 77 1.12 14.53 -18.25
CA VAL A 77 -0.16 14.85 -17.64
C VAL A 77 -0.28 16.36 -17.53
N SER A 78 -1.25 16.94 -18.23
CA SER A 78 -1.49 18.39 -18.23
C SER A 78 -2.93 18.74 -17.84
N HIS A 79 -3.13 19.94 -17.29
CA HIS A 79 -4.42 20.46 -16.84
C HIS A 79 -5.16 21.29 -17.90
N GLU A 80 -4.62 21.43 -19.10
CA GLU A 80 -5.20 22.34 -20.11
C GLU A 80 -6.48 21.75 -20.75
N LYS A 81 -7.63 22.40 -20.51
CA LYS A 81 -8.92 22.21 -21.19
C LYS A 81 -9.49 20.76 -21.18
N LYS A 82 -9.47 20.14 -20.00
CA LYS A 82 -9.73 18.71 -19.64
C LYS A 82 -8.39 17.99 -19.53
N GLN A 83 -8.13 17.34 -18.39
CA GLN A 83 -6.88 16.58 -18.16
C GLN A 83 -6.54 15.73 -19.38
N THR A 84 -5.50 16.11 -20.11
CA THR A 84 -5.03 15.35 -21.27
C THR A 84 -3.79 14.57 -20.85
N VAL A 85 -3.84 13.26 -21.08
CA VAL A 85 -2.70 12.36 -20.90
C VAL A 85 -2.14 12.07 -22.29
N GLN A 86 -0.94 12.57 -22.57
CA GLN A 86 -0.20 12.23 -23.79
C GLN A 86 0.77 11.10 -23.47
N MET A 87 0.78 10.06 -24.32
CA MET A 87 1.62 8.89 -24.11
C MET A 87 2.35 8.53 -25.40
N GLU A 88 3.66 8.35 -25.27
CA GLU A 88 4.53 7.79 -26.29
C GLU A 88 5.14 6.52 -25.71
N SER A 89 5.24 5.45 -26.48
CA SER A 89 5.77 4.17 -25.98
C SER A 89 6.58 3.44 -27.02
N GLU A 90 7.61 2.74 -26.56
CA GLU A 90 8.43 1.85 -27.38
C GLU A 90 8.55 0.47 -26.74
N ILE A 91 8.56 -0.57 -27.57
CA ILE A 91 8.71 -1.95 -27.15
C ILE A 91 10.14 -2.40 -27.43
N TYR A 92 10.79 -2.91 -26.40
CA TYR A 92 12.13 -3.47 -26.49
C TYR A 92 12.06 -5.00 -26.37
N ASN A 93 12.78 -5.68 -27.26
CA ASN A 93 12.91 -7.13 -27.17
C ASN A 93 13.86 -7.48 -26.02
N THR A 94 13.45 -8.40 -25.15
CA THR A 94 14.31 -8.95 -24.09
C THR A 94 14.63 -10.40 -24.44
N PRO A 95 15.84 -10.68 -24.96
CA PRO A 95 16.25 -12.02 -25.34
C PRO A 95 16.20 -13.03 -24.19
N GLU A 96 16.02 -14.31 -24.51
CA GLU A 96 15.92 -15.39 -23.51
C GLU A 96 17.21 -15.55 -22.68
N ASP A 97 18.37 -15.34 -23.29
CA ASP A 97 19.66 -15.37 -22.59
C ASP A 97 19.84 -14.19 -21.61
N ILE A 98 19.11 -13.10 -21.80
CA ILE A 98 19.03 -11.98 -20.84
C ILE A 98 18.07 -12.33 -19.70
N MET A 99 16.89 -12.88 -19.99
CA MET A 99 15.89 -13.29 -18.98
C MET A 99 16.40 -14.40 -18.03
N HIS A 100 17.26 -15.28 -18.54
CA HIS A 100 17.87 -16.40 -17.79
C HIS A 100 19.35 -16.16 -17.42
N GLY A 101 19.88 -14.98 -17.72
CA GLY A 101 21.28 -14.63 -17.46
C GLY A 101 21.55 -14.20 -16.02
N SER A 102 22.52 -13.31 -15.84
CA SER A 102 22.77 -12.65 -14.54
C SER A 102 21.90 -11.40 -14.39
N GLY A 103 21.57 -11.03 -13.15
CA GLY A 103 20.92 -9.77 -12.83
C GLY A 103 21.65 -8.55 -13.39
N THR A 104 22.98 -8.54 -13.34
CA THR A 104 23.79 -7.47 -13.95
C THR A 104 23.49 -7.29 -15.44
N ARG A 105 23.47 -8.38 -16.21
CA ARG A 105 23.13 -8.36 -17.65
C ARG A 105 21.69 -7.88 -17.90
N LEU A 106 20.74 -8.32 -17.07
CA LEU A 106 19.35 -7.89 -17.18
C LEU A 106 19.21 -6.37 -16.96
N PHE A 107 19.78 -5.83 -15.88
CA PHE A 107 19.66 -4.40 -15.59
C PHE A 107 20.55 -3.53 -16.49
N ASP A 108 21.69 -4.03 -16.97
CA ASP A 108 22.48 -3.36 -18.01
C ASP A 108 21.65 -3.22 -19.31
N HIS A 109 20.92 -4.26 -19.71
CA HIS A 109 20.02 -4.22 -20.86
C HIS A 109 18.85 -3.24 -20.66
N VAL A 110 18.21 -3.24 -19.48
CA VAL A 110 17.14 -2.27 -19.16
C VAL A 110 17.66 -0.83 -19.21
N ALA A 111 18.86 -0.57 -18.66
CA ALA A 111 19.49 0.74 -18.71
C ALA A 111 19.91 1.14 -20.14
N GLU A 112 20.30 0.19 -20.98
CA GLU A 112 20.57 0.43 -22.40
C GLU A 112 19.32 0.87 -23.16
N CYS A 113 18.22 0.14 -23.02
CA CYS A 113 16.96 0.50 -23.65
C CYS A 113 16.43 1.85 -23.17
N LEU A 114 16.56 2.17 -21.88
CA LEU A 114 16.18 3.48 -21.35
C LEU A 114 17.03 4.60 -21.95
N GLY A 115 18.35 4.40 -22.07
CA GLY A 115 19.23 5.38 -22.72
C GLY A 115 18.88 5.62 -24.18
N ASP A 116 18.59 4.55 -24.94
CA ASP A 116 18.14 4.62 -26.33
C ASP A 116 16.79 5.36 -26.45
N PHE A 117 15.82 5.03 -25.59
CA PHE A 117 14.52 5.71 -25.56
C PHE A 117 14.68 7.22 -25.28
N MET A 118 15.47 7.58 -24.27
CA MET A 118 15.69 8.99 -23.91
C MET A 118 16.44 9.77 -24.99
N GLU A 119 17.33 9.12 -25.75
CA GLU A 119 18.00 9.72 -26.92
C GLU A 119 16.98 10.01 -28.03
N LYS A 120 16.20 9.00 -28.43
CA LYS A 120 15.17 9.13 -29.48
C LYS A 120 14.14 10.20 -29.16
N GLN A 121 13.79 10.33 -27.88
CA GLN A 121 12.82 11.32 -27.39
C GLN A 121 13.44 12.69 -27.08
N GLN A 122 14.77 12.84 -27.21
CA GLN A 122 15.52 14.08 -26.92
C GLN A 122 15.24 14.61 -25.51
N ILE A 123 15.41 13.74 -24.51
CA ILE A 123 15.12 14.03 -23.10
C ILE A 123 16.24 13.63 -22.12
N LYS A 124 17.44 13.27 -22.61
CA LYS A 124 18.57 12.91 -21.75
C LYS A 124 19.06 14.04 -20.85
N ASP A 125 18.85 15.28 -21.28
CA ASP A 125 19.14 16.50 -20.52
C ASP A 125 18.12 16.77 -19.40
N LYS A 126 16.99 16.06 -19.38
CA LYS A 126 15.91 16.23 -18.42
C LYS A 126 15.99 15.17 -17.33
N LYS A 127 15.99 15.63 -16.07
CA LYS A 127 15.82 14.77 -14.90
C LYS A 127 14.33 14.43 -14.70
N LEU A 128 13.79 13.60 -15.57
CA LEU A 128 12.40 13.17 -15.46
C LEU A 128 12.25 12.09 -14.37
N PRO A 129 11.22 12.17 -13.51
CA PRO A 129 10.92 11.10 -12.58
C PRO A 129 10.51 9.82 -13.33
N VAL A 130 11.00 8.69 -12.83
CA VAL A 130 10.80 7.38 -13.45
C VAL A 130 9.97 6.49 -12.53
N GLY A 131 8.86 5.98 -13.06
CA GLY A 131 8.10 4.89 -12.46
C GLY A 131 8.54 3.55 -13.04
N PHE A 132 8.65 2.53 -12.21
CA PHE A 132 9.03 1.20 -12.64
C PHE A 132 7.93 0.19 -12.32
N THR A 133 7.14 -0.17 -13.33
CA THR A 133 6.29 -1.37 -13.25
C THR A 133 7.18 -2.60 -13.33
N PHE A 134 7.28 -3.31 -12.22
CA PHE A 134 8.04 -4.54 -12.09
C PHE A 134 7.11 -5.65 -11.61
N SER A 135 6.72 -6.51 -12.55
CA SER A 135 5.59 -7.42 -12.41
C SER A 135 5.94 -8.72 -11.67
N PHE A 136 6.56 -8.60 -10.50
CA PHE A 136 7.02 -9.72 -9.68
C PHE A 136 6.73 -9.45 -8.19
N PRO A 137 6.66 -10.48 -7.34
CA PRO A 137 6.45 -10.30 -5.92
C PRO A 137 7.65 -9.57 -5.30
N CYS A 138 7.42 -8.34 -4.84
CA CYS A 138 8.42 -7.51 -4.19
C CYS A 138 8.01 -7.16 -2.76
N ARG A 139 8.93 -7.32 -1.82
CA ARG A 139 8.79 -6.74 -0.49
C ARG A 139 9.22 -5.27 -0.55
N GLN A 140 8.39 -4.38 -0.04
CA GLN A 140 8.63 -2.94 -0.04
C GLN A 140 8.55 -2.43 1.41
N SER A 141 9.36 -1.42 1.74
CA SER A 141 9.24 -0.62 2.98
C SER A 141 8.81 0.82 2.70
N LYS A 142 8.91 1.22 1.43
CA LYS A 142 8.63 2.53 0.86
C LYS A 142 8.49 2.39 -0.65
N LEU A 143 7.98 3.41 -1.32
CA LEU A 143 7.59 3.34 -2.72
C LEU A 143 8.77 3.22 -3.70
N ASP A 144 9.93 3.78 -3.35
CA ASP A 144 11.17 3.80 -4.14
C ASP A 144 12.10 2.60 -3.81
N GLU A 145 11.54 1.50 -3.29
CA GLU A 145 12.28 0.29 -2.94
C GLU A 145 11.47 -0.95 -3.33
N GLY A 146 12.16 -1.97 -3.84
CA GLY A 146 11.53 -3.24 -4.19
C GLY A 146 12.49 -4.42 -4.10
N PHE A 147 12.44 -5.16 -3.00
CA PHE A 147 13.22 -6.40 -2.86
C PHE A 147 12.48 -7.55 -3.54
N LEU A 148 13.04 -8.08 -4.63
CA LEU A 148 12.45 -9.24 -5.30
C LEU A 148 12.40 -10.44 -4.33
N ILE A 149 11.22 -10.99 -4.09
CA ILE A 149 11.05 -12.17 -3.23
C ILE A 149 11.45 -13.42 -4.00
N THR A 150 10.83 -13.63 -5.16
CA THR A 150 11.16 -14.76 -6.03
C THR A 150 10.73 -14.47 -7.46
N TRP A 151 11.47 -15.02 -8.43
CA TRP A 151 11.07 -14.95 -9.83
C TRP A 151 9.84 -15.81 -10.12
N THR A 152 8.99 -15.30 -11.02
CA THR A 152 7.82 -16.00 -11.57
C THR A 152 7.84 -15.94 -13.10
N LYS A 153 6.85 -16.58 -13.74
CA LYS A 153 6.66 -16.56 -15.20
C LYS A 153 7.89 -17.11 -15.96
N ARG A 154 8.57 -16.25 -16.75
CA ARG A 154 9.67 -16.62 -17.68
C ARG A 154 11.04 -16.10 -17.24
N PHE A 155 11.13 -15.40 -16.11
CA PHE A 155 12.39 -14.80 -15.67
C PHE A 155 13.10 -15.72 -14.67
N LYS A 156 14.43 -15.74 -14.71
CA LYS A 156 15.27 -16.51 -13.76
C LYS A 156 16.67 -15.89 -13.61
N ALA A 157 16.79 -14.57 -13.73
CA ALA A 157 18.09 -13.90 -13.69
C ALA A 157 18.75 -14.05 -12.30
N SER A 158 19.99 -14.54 -12.25
CA SER A 158 20.68 -14.83 -11.00
C SER A 158 21.13 -13.56 -10.26
N GLY A 159 21.20 -13.61 -8.92
CA GLY A 159 21.66 -12.47 -8.11
C GLY A 159 20.67 -11.30 -8.00
N VAL A 160 19.39 -11.53 -8.29
CA VAL A 160 18.31 -10.52 -8.13
C VAL A 160 17.36 -10.85 -6.98
N GLU A 161 17.03 -12.13 -6.75
CA GLU A 161 16.20 -12.52 -5.59
C GLU A 161 16.88 -12.10 -4.28
N GLY A 162 16.11 -11.45 -3.39
CA GLY A 162 16.57 -10.85 -2.14
C GLY A 162 17.23 -9.47 -2.29
N ALA A 163 17.50 -9.00 -3.52
CA ALA A 163 18.10 -7.70 -3.78
C ALA A 163 17.06 -6.64 -4.15
N ASP A 164 17.36 -5.38 -3.85
CA ASP A 164 16.56 -4.22 -4.22
C ASP A 164 16.76 -3.88 -5.70
N VAL A 165 15.70 -4.05 -6.50
CA VAL A 165 15.75 -3.84 -7.95
C VAL A 165 15.98 -2.38 -8.34
N VAL A 166 15.61 -1.43 -7.48
CA VAL A 166 15.89 0.00 -7.69
C VAL A 166 17.39 0.24 -7.62
N ARG A 167 18.06 -0.30 -6.60
CA ARG A 167 19.52 -0.21 -6.46
C ARG A 167 20.25 -0.88 -7.62
N LEU A 168 19.77 -2.04 -8.07
CA LEU A 168 20.36 -2.75 -9.21
C LEU A 168 20.24 -1.93 -10.50
N LEU A 169 19.07 -1.35 -10.77
CA LEU A 169 18.85 -0.48 -11.93
C LEU A 169 19.69 0.80 -11.84
N ASN A 170 19.70 1.49 -10.69
CA ASN A 170 20.53 2.67 -10.47
C ASN A 170 22.02 2.39 -10.65
N LYS A 171 22.49 1.20 -10.22
CA LYS A 171 23.87 0.76 -10.45
C LYS A 171 24.17 0.60 -11.95
N ALA A 172 23.24 0.02 -12.72
CA ALA A 172 23.40 -0.15 -14.16
C ALA A 172 23.39 1.20 -14.91
N ILE A 173 22.48 2.10 -14.56
CA ILE A 173 22.42 3.47 -15.10
C ILE A 173 23.73 4.22 -14.81
N LYS A 174 24.18 4.20 -13.55
CA LYS A 174 25.43 4.85 -13.14
C LYS A 174 26.66 4.26 -13.84
N LYS A 175 26.68 2.95 -14.09
CA LYS A 175 27.77 2.28 -14.83
C LYS A 175 27.85 2.77 -16.27
N ARG A 176 26.72 3.09 -16.91
CA ARG A 176 26.70 3.66 -18.27
C ARG A 176 27.15 5.12 -18.28
N GLY A 177 26.59 5.94 -17.39
CA GLY A 177 26.97 7.36 -17.21
C GLY A 177 26.52 8.31 -18.34
N ASP A 178 25.68 7.88 -19.27
CA ASP A 178 25.23 8.67 -20.43
C ASP A 178 23.92 9.46 -20.21
N TYR A 179 23.23 9.25 -19.08
CA TYR A 179 22.05 10.00 -18.63
C TYR A 179 21.85 9.85 -17.11
N ASP A 180 20.94 10.64 -16.54
CA ASP A 180 20.50 10.54 -15.14
C ASP A 180 19.01 10.18 -15.10
N ALA A 181 18.60 9.30 -14.18
CA ALA A 181 17.23 8.84 -14.05
C ALA A 181 16.88 8.65 -12.58
N ASP A 182 15.81 9.30 -12.14
CA ASP A 182 15.35 9.26 -10.76
C ASP A 182 14.21 8.26 -10.61
N ILE A 183 14.53 7.05 -10.16
CA ILE A 183 13.54 5.99 -9.93
C ILE A 183 12.77 6.30 -8.64
N MET A 184 11.59 6.90 -8.76
CA MET A 184 10.80 7.36 -7.62
C MET A 184 9.79 6.33 -7.10
N ALA A 185 9.40 5.37 -7.94
CA ALA A 185 8.39 4.39 -7.58
C ALA A 185 8.63 3.05 -8.27
N VAL A 186 8.46 1.96 -7.52
CA VAL A 186 8.31 0.61 -8.05
C VAL A 186 6.92 0.10 -7.73
N VAL A 187 6.21 -0.38 -8.75
CA VAL A 187 4.84 -0.89 -8.63
C VAL A 187 4.67 -2.22 -9.34
N ASN A 188 3.72 -3.02 -8.88
CA ASN A 188 3.28 -4.21 -9.62
C ASN A 188 2.36 -3.82 -10.80
N ASP A 189 2.26 -4.66 -11.83
CA ASP A 189 1.37 -4.44 -12.98
C ASP A 189 -0.11 -4.36 -12.59
N THR A 190 -0.53 -5.11 -11.57
CA THR A 190 -1.88 -4.97 -10.99
C THR A 190 -2.14 -3.57 -10.46
N VAL A 191 -1.18 -3.02 -9.69
CA VAL A 191 -1.27 -1.66 -9.12
C VAL A 191 -1.29 -0.63 -10.23
N GLY A 192 -0.40 -0.75 -11.22
CA GLY A 192 -0.41 0.10 -12.41
C GLY A 192 -1.75 0.04 -13.15
N THR A 193 -2.33 -1.14 -13.32
CA THR A 193 -3.65 -1.32 -13.95
C THR A 193 -4.76 -0.64 -13.15
N MET A 194 -4.77 -0.81 -11.83
CA MET A 194 -5.74 -0.14 -10.94
C MET A 194 -5.64 1.37 -11.04
N MET A 195 -4.42 1.92 -11.10
CA MET A 195 -4.15 3.36 -11.18
C MET A 195 -4.51 3.93 -12.56
N THR A 196 -4.20 3.22 -13.64
CA THR A 196 -4.63 3.56 -15.00
C THR A 196 -6.14 3.69 -15.08
N CYS A 197 -6.86 2.68 -14.59
CA CYS A 197 -8.32 2.65 -14.62
C CYS A 197 -8.95 3.60 -13.59
N GLY A 198 -8.30 3.82 -12.45
CA GLY A 198 -8.74 4.74 -11.40
C GLY A 198 -8.69 6.20 -11.83
N PHE A 199 -7.73 6.55 -12.70
CA PHE A 199 -7.71 7.85 -13.35
C PHE A 199 -8.98 8.12 -14.17
N ASP A 200 -9.49 7.10 -14.88
CA ASP A 200 -10.68 7.23 -15.74
C ASP A 200 -12.01 6.98 -14.98
N ASP A 201 -11.97 6.23 -13.86
CA ASP A 201 -13.12 5.92 -13.01
C ASP A 201 -12.71 5.88 -11.52
N GLN A 202 -13.15 6.90 -10.77
CA GLN A 202 -12.87 7.06 -9.34
C GLN A 202 -13.46 5.96 -8.43
N ARG A 203 -14.20 5.00 -8.98
CA ARG A 203 -14.66 3.80 -8.26
C ARG A 203 -13.73 2.61 -8.41
N CYS A 204 -12.61 2.75 -9.11
CA CYS A 204 -11.64 1.67 -9.29
C CYS A 204 -10.95 1.36 -7.96
N GLU A 205 -11.17 0.15 -7.44
CA GLU A 205 -10.58 -0.31 -6.17
C GLU A 205 -9.87 -1.65 -6.30
N VAL A 206 -9.84 -2.22 -7.51
CA VAL A 206 -9.20 -3.50 -7.82
C VAL A 206 -8.44 -3.37 -9.13
N GLY A 207 -7.20 -3.83 -9.16
CA GLY A 207 -6.43 -4.06 -10.38
C GLY A 207 -6.26 -5.56 -10.61
N LEU A 208 -6.61 -6.03 -11.81
CA LEU A 208 -6.66 -7.45 -12.16
C LEU A 208 -5.81 -7.72 -13.41
N ILE A 209 -4.88 -8.67 -13.30
CA ILE A 209 -4.05 -9.14 -14.41
C ILE A 209 -4.42 -10.58 -14.77
N ILE A 210 -4.72 -10.80 -16.05
CA ILE A 210 -4.97 -12.12 -16.65
C ILE A 210 -4.26 -12.18 -18.01
N GLY A 211 -2.95 -12.41 -17.97
CA GLY A 211 -2.06 -12.41 -19.13
C GLY A 211 -1.10 -13.59 -19.09
N THR A 212 0.20 -13.33 -19.22
CA THR A 212 1.26 -14.35 -19.03
C THR A 212 1.18 -14.97 -17.63
N GLY A 213 1.03 -14.12 -16.61
CA GLY A 213 0.68 -14.53 -15.26
C GLY A 213 -0.76 -14.15 -14.91
N THR A 214 -1.15 -14.38 -13.67
CA THR A 214 -2.36 -13.79 -13.10
C THR A 214 -2.11 -13.28 -11.70
N ASN A 215 -2.63 -12.08 -11.41
CA ASN A 215 -2.53 -11.48 -10.10
C ASN A 215 -3.68 -10.48 -9.88
N ALA A 216 -3.94 -10.10 -8.64
CA ALA A 216 -4.83 -9.01 -8.30
C ALA A 216 -4.27 -8.14 -7.17
N CYS A 217 -4.61 -6.86 -7.20
CA CYS A 217 -4.44 -5.93 -6.08
C CYS A 217 -5.77 -5.25 -5.77
N TYR A 218 -5.91 -4.73 -4.55
CA TYR A 218 -7.09 -3.97 -4.16
C TYR A 218 -6.79 -2.98 -3.03
N MET A 219 -7.68 -1.99 -2.83
CA MET A 219 -7.57 -1.03 -1.72
C MET A 219 -8.10 -1.64 -0.41
N GLU A 220 -7.20 -1.89 0.55
CA GLU A 220 -7.50 -2.39 1.90
C GLU A 220 -7.45 -1.24 2.93
N GLU A 221 -8.21 -1.38 4.02
CA GLU A 221 -8.17 -0.44 5.14
C GLU A 221 -6.86 -0.61 5.93
N MET A 222 -6.19 0.49 6.28
CA MET A 222 -4.90 0.45 6.99
C MET A 222 -4.97 -0.33 8.31
N ARG A 223 -6.08 -0.18 9.04
CA ARG A 223 -6.36 -0.93 10.28
C ARG A 223 -6.39 -2.46 10.14
N HIS A 224 -6.43 -3.00 8.92
CA HIS A 224 -6.38 -4.44 8.66
C HIS A 224 -5.00 -4.92 8.21
N ILE A 225 -4.01 -4.04 8.09
CA ILE A 225 -2.67 -4.34 7.56
C ILE A 225 -1.67 -4.35 8.72
N ASP A 226 -1.60 -5.45 9.48
CA ASP A 226 -0.78 -5.53 10.71
C ASP A 226 0.73 -5.31 10.47
N LEU A 227 1.18 -5.44 9.23
CA LEU A 227 2.58 -5.34 8.82
C LEU A 227 3.04 -3.89 8.55
N VAL A 228 2.11 -2.93 8.50
CA VAL A 228 2.40 -1.52 8.28
C VAL A 228 1.88 -0.72 9.47
N GLU A 229 2.72 0.16 10.03
CA GLU A 229 2.28 1.01 11.13
C GLU A 229 1.26 2.07 10.65
N GLY A 230 0.21 2.24 11.45
CA GLY A 230 -0.88 3.20 11.22
C GLY A 230 -2.23 2.52 10.94
N ASP A 231 -3.31 3.20 11.28
CA ASP A 231 -4.70 2.72 11.15
C ASP A 231 -5.57 3.65 10.28
N GLU A 232 -5.07 4.81 9.88
CA GLU A 232 -5.78 5.81 9.11
C GLU A 232 -5.70 5.59 7.59
N GLY A 233 -6.86 5.65 6.93
CA GLY A 233 -6.98 5.60 5.48
C GLY A 233 -6.80 4.20 4.91
N ARG A 234 -6.35 4.12 3.66
CA ARG A 234 -6.28 2.88 2.89
C ARG A 234 -4.92 2.71 2.24
N MET A 235 -4.58 1.47 1.90
CA MET A 235 -3.40 1.15 1.09
C MET A 235 -3.75 0.04 0.10
N CYS A 236 -3.23 0.16 -1.11
CA CYS A 236 -3.31 -0.91 -2.09
C CYS A 236 -2.47 -2.11 -1.63
N ILE A 237 -3.09 -3.27 -1.58
CA ILE A 237 -2.44 -4.55 -1.29
C ILE A 237 -2.30 -5.34 -2.57
N ASN A 238 -1.08 -5.79 -2.85
CA ASN A 238 -0.81 -6.78 -3.89
C ASN A 238 -0.96 -8.18 -3.30
N THR A 239 -1.99 -8.92 -3.74
CA THR A 239 -2.30 -10.23 -3.14
C THR A 239 -1.24 -11.29 -3.41
N GLU A 240 -0.59 -11.23 -4.58
CA GLU A 240 0.22 -12.33 -5.13
C GLU A 240 -0.55 -13.67 -5.13
N TRP A 241 -1.81 -13.63 -5.56
CA TRP A 241 -2.72 -14.78 -5.50
C TRP A 241 -2.28 -15.99 -6.34
N GLY A 242 -1.24 -15.83 -7.17
CA GLY A 242 -0.75 -16.89 -8.03
C GLY A 242 -0.23 -18.07 -7.23
N ALA A 243 0.29 -17.81 -6.02
CA ALA A 243 0.77 -18.77 -5.04
C ALA A 243 -0.34 -19.43 -4.20
N PHE A 244 -1.62 -19.09 -4.42
CA PHE A 244 -2.72 -19.74 -3.71
C PHE A 244 -2.69 -21.26 -3.98
N GLY A 245 -2.74 -22.07 -2.92
CA GLY A 245 -2.63 -23.52 -3.03
C GLY A 245 -1.21 -24.09 -3.01
N ASP A 246 -0.16 -23.26 -2.98
CA ASP A 246 1.24 -23.72 -2.88
C ASP A 246 1.51 -24.53 -1.59
N ASP A 247 0.67 -24.37 -0.57
CA ASP A 247 0.65 -25.12 0.69
C ASP A 247 -0.14 -26.44 0.62
N GLY A 248 -0.70 -26.77 -0.54
CA GLY A 248 -1.54 -27.95 -0.77
C GLY A 248 -3.05 -27.72 -0.58
N SER A 249 -3.48 -26.50 -0.25
CA SER A 249 -4.90 -26.17 0.03
C SER A 249 -5.83 -26.28 -1.18
N LEU A 250 -5.30 -26.51 -2.39
CA LEU A 250 -6.04 -26.70 -3.63
C LEU A 250 -5.84 -28.09 -4.27
N GLU A 251 -5.20 -29.05 -3.59
CA GLU A 251 -4.90 -30.36 -4.18
C GLU A 251 -6.14 -31.16 -4.62
N ASP A 252 -7.28 -30.92 -3.98
CA ASP A 252 -8.56 -31.55 -4.29
C ASP A 252 -9.17 -31.10 -5.62
N ILE A 253 -8.83 -29.90 -6.09
CA ILE A 253 -9.27 -29.38 -7.40
C ILE A 253 -8.20 -29.50 -8.49
N ARG A 254 -6.96 -29.82 -8.13
CA ARG A 254 -5.86 -30.05 -9.07
C ARG A 254 -5.94 -31.44 -9.69
N THR A 255 -5.82 -31.48 -11.01
CA THR A 255 -5.81 -32.72 -11.80
C THR A 255 -4.40 -33.26 -12.02
N GLU A 256 -4.28 -34.44 -12.62
CA GLU A 256 -2.98 -34.97 -13.05
C GLU A 256 -2.26 -34.05 -14.05
N PHE A 257 -3.01 -33.38 -14.93
CA PHE A 257 -2.45 -32.44 -15.92
C PHE A 257 -1.83 -31.21 -15.25
N ASP A 258 -2.47 -30.72 -14.18
CA ASP A 258 -1.97 -29.61 -13.36
C ASP A 258 -0.70 -29.99 -12.59
N ARG A 259 -0.52 -31.28 -12.26
CA ARG A 259 0.70 -31.79 -11.62
C ARG A 259 1.82 -32.00 -12.64
N GLU A 260 1.50 -32.48 -13.84
CA GLU A 260 2.49 -32.67 -14.91
C GLU A 260 3.05 -31.34 -15.42
N ILE A 261 2.21 -30.33 -15.65
CA ILE A 261 2.68 -29.00 -16.05
C ILE A 261 3.57 -28.34 -14.99
N ASP A 262 3.25 -28.56 -13.72
CA ASP A 262 4.01 -28.04 -12.59
C ASP A 262 5.42 -28.66 -12.51
N ARG A 263 5.52 -30.00 -12.60
CA ARG A 263 6.81 -30.72 -12.64
C ARG A 263 7.71 -30.24 -13.77
N GLY A 264 7.13 -29.92 -14.93
CA GLY A 264 7.87 -29.44 -16.09
C GLY A 264 8.14 -27.93 -16.11
N SER A 265 7.73 -27.16 -15.09
CA SER A 265 7.84 -25.70 -15.06
C SER A 265 9.20 -25.19 -14.53
N LEU A 266 9.48 -23.90 -14.68
CA LEU A 266 10.69 -23.24 -14.13
C LEU A 266 10.69 -23.11 -12.59
N ASN A 267 9.52 -23.33 -11.98
CA ASN A 267 9.26 -23.14 -10.56
C ASN A 267 8.32 -24.25 -10.03
N PRO A 268 8.73 -25.54 -10.04
CA PRO A 268 7.89 -26.63 -9.53
C PRO A 268 7.46 -26.40 -8.08
N GLY A 269 6.21 -26.71 -7.75
CA GLY A 269 5.63 -26.53 -6.42
C GLY A 269 5.30 -25.08 -6.04
N LYS A 270 5.50 -24.12 -6.95
CA LYS A 270 5.15 -22.70 -6.75
C LYS A 270 4.14 -22.21 -7.76
N GLN A 271 3.41 -21.15 -7.45
CA GLN A 271 2.44 -20.50 -8.35
C GLN A 271 1.37 -21.48 -8.87
N LEU A 272 0.89 -22.39 -8.02
CA LEU A 272 0.01 -23.49 -8.42
C LEU A 272 -1.35 -23.00 -8.93
N PHE A 273 -1.93 -21.97 -8.31
CA PHE A 273 -3.16 -21.34 -8.80
C PHE A 273 -2.94 -20.64 -10.15
N GLU A 274 -1.84 -19.89 -10.30
CA GLU A 274 -1.50 -19.25 -11.57
C GLU A 274 -1.38 -20.26 -12.72
N LYS A 275 -0.79 -21.44 -12.45
CA LYS A 275 -0.64 -22.53 -13.43
C LYS A 275 -1.96 -23.12 -13.94
N MET A 276 -3.03 -23.05 -13.15
CA MET A 276 -4.37 -23.47 -13.57
C MET A 276 -5.11 -22.40 -14.39
N VAL A 277 -4.62 -21.16 -14.39
CA VAL A 277 -5.36 -19.99 -14.86
C VAL A 277 -4.70 -19.30 -16.06
N SER A 278 -3.42 -18.96 -15.96
CA SER A 278 -2.82 -17.92 -16.80
C SER A 278 -2.52 -18.38 -18.23
N GLY A 279 -2.30 -17.39 -19.10
CA GLY A 279 -2.00 -17.59 -20.51
C GLY A 279 -0.64 -18.23 -20.80
N LEU A 280 0.29 -18.27 -19.84
CA LEU A 280 1.55 -19.02 -20.02
C LEU A 280 1.32 -20.54 -20.04
N TYR A 281 0.32 -21.02 -19.29
CA TYR A 281 0.13 -22.44 -18.99
C TYR A 281 -1.06 -23.07 -19.73
N MET A 282 -2.08 -22.26 -20.07
CA MET A 282 -3.33 -22.75 -20.66
C MET A 282 -3.15 -23.61 -21.94
N GLY A 283 -2.32 -23.18 -22.88
CA GLY A 283 -2.05 -23.96 -24.09
C GLY A 283 -1.37 -25.30 -23.80
N GLU A 284 -0.42 -25.31 -22.88
CA GLU A 284 0.30 -26.53 -22.49
C GLU A 284 -0.60 -27.51 -21.73
N LEU A 285 -1.51 -27.01 -20.88
CA LEU A 285 -2.55 -27.83 -20.26
C LEU A 285 -3.42 -28.54 -21.30
N VAL A 286 -3.86 -27.82 -22.34
CA VAL A 286 -4.61 -28.43 -23.45
C VAL A 286 -3.75 -29.49 -24.14
N ARG A 287 -2.49 -29.20 -24.48
CA ARG A 287 -1.58 -30.16 -25.12
C ARG A 287 -1.47 -31.47 -24.35
N LEU A 288 -1.28 -31.40 -23.03
CA LEU A 288 -1.15 -32.58 -22.17
C LEU A 288 -2.43 -33.43 -22.17
N ILE A 289 -3.60 -32.79 -22.15
CA ILE A 289 -4.89 -33.49 -22.31
C ILE A 289 -4.95 -34.19 -23.66
N LEU A 290 -4.59 -33.50 -24.75
CA LEU A 290 -4.61 -34.08 -26.10
C LEU A 290 -3.65 -35.27 -26.23
N VAL A 291 -2.45 -35.18 -25.66
CA VAL A 291 -1.48 -36.28 -25.64
C VAL A 291 -2.06 -37.50 -24.92
N LYS A 292 -2.68 -37.31 -23.75
CA LYS A 292 -3.25 -38.42 -22.99
C LYS A 292 -4.43 -39.05 -23.74
N MET A 293 -5.34 -38.23 -24.26
CA MET A 293 -6.47 -38.71 -25.06
C MET A 293 -6.03 -39.46 -26.33
N ALA A 294 -4.99 -38.98 -27.01
CA ALA A 294 -4.41 -39.70 -28.15
C ALA A 294 -3.80 -41.05 -27.74
N LYS A 295 -3.06 -41.11 -26.62
CA LYS A 295 -2.53 -42.39 -26.08
C LYS A 295 -3.62 -43.40 -25.76
N GLU A 296 -4.80 -42.94 -25.36
CA GLU A 296 -5.96 -43.77 -25.05
C GLU A 296 -6.83 -44.07 -26.28
N GLY A 297 -6.44 -43.63 -27.47
CA GLY A 297 -7.18 -43.85 -28.72
C GLY A 297 -8.46 -43.01 -28.86
N LEU A 298 -8.67 -42.03 -27.97
CA LEU A 298 -9.87 -41.17 -27.95
C LEU A 298 -9.80 -39.99 -28.93
N LEU A 299 -8.60 -39.67 -29.42
CA LEU A 299 -8.36 -38.66 -30.45
C LEU A 299 -7.41 -39.21 -31.51
N PHE A 300 -7.56 -38.71 -32.73
CA PHE A 300 -6.66 -38.94 -33.87
C PHE A 300 -6.46 -40.42 -34.20
N GLU A 301 -7.43 -41.28 -33.85
CA GLU A 301 -7.34 -42.75 -33.98
C GLU A 301 -6.10 -43.35 -33.28
N GLY A 302 -5.64 -42.71 -32.20
CA GLY A 302 -4.45 -43.14 -31.47
C GLY A 302 -3.12 -42.61 -32.02
N ARG A 303 -3.14 -41.80 -33.08
CA ARG A 303 -1.93 -41.26 -33.69
C ARG A 303 -1.29 -40.18 -32.81
N ILE A 304 0.01 -40.32 -32.59
CA ILE A 304 0.84 -39.41 -31.81
C ILE A 304 2.04 -39.00 -32.65
N THR A 305 2.33 -37.70 -32.68
CA THR A 305 3.47 -37.13 -33.41
C THR A 305 4.51 -36.54 -32.46
N PRO A 306 5.78 -36.41 -32.88
CA PRO A 306 6.80 -35.69 -32.14
C PRO A 306 6.40 -34.25 -31.79
N GLU A 307 5.72 -33.56 -32.71
CA GLU A 307 5.23 -32.20 -32.51
C GLU A 307 4.18 -32.12 -31.40
N LEU A 308 3.23 -33.07 -31.36
CA LEU A 308 2.23 -33.14 -30.31
C LEU A 308 2.86 -33.44 -28.93
N LEU A 309 3.92 -34.26 -28.90
CA LEU A 309 4.68 -34.58 -27.68
C LEU A 309 5.59 -33.45 -27.21
N THR A 310 5.95 -32.50 -28.09
CA THR A 310 6.87 -31.42 -27.76
C THR A 310 6.19 -30.32 -26.95
N LYS A 311 6.69 -30.08 -25.74
CA LYS A 311 6.25 -28.98 -24.85
C LYS A 311 6.23 -27.64 -25.59
N GLY A 312 5.17 -26.86 -25.39
CA GLY A 312 5.04 -25.51 -25.94
C GLY A 312 4.62 -25.43 -27.41
N LYS A 313 4.43 -26.55 -28.13
CA LYS A 313 3.93 -26.53 -29.52
C LYS A 313 2.44 -26.17 -29.64
N PHE A 314 1.69 -26.26 -28.55
CA PHE A 314 0.30 -25.78 -28.50
C PHE A 314 0.20 -24.59 -27.54
N GLU A 315 0.12 -23.39 -28.08
CA GLU A 315 0.12 -22.14 -27.32
C GLU A 315 -1.30 -21.65 -26.99
N THR A 316 -1.45 -20.77 -26.00
CA THR A 316 -2.75 -20.19 -25.62
C THR A 316 -3.40 -19.37 -26.75
N LYS A 317 -2.63 -18.83 -27.69
CA LYS A 317 -3.17 -18.21 -28.90
C LYS A 317 -3.94 -19.21 -29.78
N HIS A 318 -3.55 -20.49 -29.77
CA HIS A 318 -4.25 -21.57 -30.45
C HIS A 318 -5.60 -21.86 -29.79
N VAL A 319 -5.65 -21.92 -28.45
CA VAL A 319 -6.91 -22.02 -27.68
C VAL A 319 -7.86 -20.89 -28.07
N SER A 320 -7.35 -19.65 -28.07
CA SER A 320 -8.13 -18.46 -28.43
C SER A 320 -8.65 -18.51 -29.88
N ALA A 321 -7.85 -18.99 -30.83
CA ALA A 321 -8.24 -19.14 -32.22
C ALA A 321 -9.32 -20.21 -32.42
N ILE A 322 -9.21 -21.33 -31.71
CA ILE A 322 -10.14 -22.46 -31.76
C ILE A 322 -11.49 -22.11 -31.14
N GLU A 323 -11.54 -21.22 -30.16
CA GLU A 323 -12.79 -20.78 -29.51
C GLU A 323 -13.51 -19.62 -30.22
N LYS A 324 -13.07 -19.24 -31.44
CA LYS A 324 -13.80 -18.27 -32.27
C LYS A 324 -15.11 -18.88 -32.77
N SER A 325 -16.20 -18.12 -32.68
CA SER A 325 -17.56 -18.59 -32.98
C SER A 325 -17.79 -19.04 -34.42
N LYS A 326 -17.15 -18.38 -35.41
CA LYS A 326 -17.34 -18.69 -36.84
C LYS A 326 -16.23 -19.58 -37.42
N GLU A 327 -14.99 -19.33 -37.04
CA GLU A 327 -13.81 -19.94 -37.66
C GLU A 327 -13.15 -21.00 -36.77
N GLY A 328 -13.66 -21.24 -35.56
CA GLY A 328 -12.99 -22.03 -34.54
C GLY A 328 -12.63 -23.45 -34.97
N LEU A 329 -13.56 -24.16 -35.60
CA LEU A 329 -13.32 -25.53 -36.10
C LEU A 329 -12.33 -25.56 -37.27
N ASN A 330 -12.36 -24.56 -38.16
CA ASN A 330 -11.38 -24.45 -39.25
C ASN A 330 -9.97 -24.18 -38.69
N LYS A 331 -9.87 -23.32 -37.67
CA LYS A 331 -8.61 -23.09 -36.96
C LYS A 331 -8.13 -24.31 -36.19
N ALA A 332 -9.03 -25.07 -35.57
CA ALA A 332 -8.67 -26.35 -34.97
C ALA A 332 -8.03 -27.29 -36.00
N LYS A 333 -8.67 -27.46 -37.16
CA LYS A 333 -8.13 -28.26 -38.25
C LYS A 333 -6.74 -27.79 -38.69
N GLU A 334 -6.59 -26.50 -39.01
CA GLU A 334 -5.29 -25.92 -39.42
C GLU A 334 -4.18 -26.16 -38.40
N ILE A 335 -4.47 -25.93 -37.12
CA ILE A 335 -3.49 -26.03 -36.02
C ILE A 335 -3.11 -27.50 -35.79
N LEU A 336 -4.09 -28.39 -35.73
CA LEU A 336 -3.87 -29.82 -35.52
C LEU A 336 -3.08 -30.43 -36.69
N THR A 337 -3.41 -30.07 -37.94
CA THR A 337 -2.61 -30.50 -39.11
C THR A 337 -1.15 -30.04 -39.02
N ARG A 338 -0.87 -28.83 -38.51
CA ARG A 338 0.51 -28.36 -38.29
C ARG A 338 1.25 -29.11 -37.18
N LEU A 339 0.53 -29.78 -36.28
CA LEU A 339 1.13 -30.72 -35.32
C LEU A 339 1.37 -32.10 -35.94
N GLY A 340 1.18 -32.26 -37.24
CA GLY A 340 1.45 -33.52 -37.95
C GLY A 340 0.37 -34.59 -37.76
N VAL A 341 -0.69 -34.31 -37.00
CA VAL A 341 -1.85 -35.21 -36.92
C VAL A 341 -2.77 -34.98 -38.11
N GLU A 342 -3.56 -35.99 -38.47
CA GLU A 342 -4.59 -35.90 -39.52
C GLU A 342 -5.97 -35.81 -38.85
N PRO A 343 -6.41 -34.61 -38.39
CA PRO A 343 -7.61 -34.50 -37.58
C PRO A 343 -8.88 -34.75 -38.41
N SER A 344 -9.75 -35.61 -37.88
CA SER A 344 -11.13 -35.73 -38.37
C SER A 344 -11.95 -34.49 -37.98
N HIS A 345 -13.18 -34.39 -38.50
CA HIS A 345 -14.11 -33.35 -38.06
C HIS A 345 -14.48 -33.51 -36.57
N GLU A 346 -14.63 -34.76 -36.11
CA GLU A 346 -14.94 -35.07 -34.72
C GLU A 346 -13.78 -34.70 -33.78
N ASP A 347 -12.53 -34.93 -34.20
CA ASP A 347 -11.34 -34.49 -33.45
C ASP A 347 -11.34 -32.97 -33.27
N CYS A 348 -11.68 -32.21 -34.32
CA CYS A 348 -11.73 -30.75 -34.24
C CYS A 348 -12.79 -30.26 -33.23
N ILE A 349 -13.96 -30.91 -33.19
CA ILE A 349 -15.02 -30.62 -32.23
C ILE A 349 -14.55 -30.98 -30.80
N ALA A 350 -13.96 -32.17 -30.63
CA ALA A 350 -13.47 -32.63 -29.34
C ALA A 350 -12.38 -31.69 -28.79
N VAL A 351 -11.40 -31.31 -29.60
CA VAL A 351 -10.34 -30.37 -29.22
C VAL A 351 -10.91 -28.99 -28.88
N GLN A 352 -11.89 -28.48 -29.63
CA GLN A 352 -12.58 -27.22 -29.30
C GLN A 352 -13.30 -27.31 -27.94
N HIS A 353 -13.90 -28.46 -27.63
CA HIS A 353 -14.56 -28.70 -26.35
C HIS A 353 -13.55 -28.77 -25.19
N VAL A 354 -12.39 -29.41 -25.39
CA VAL A 354 -11.28 -29.41 -24.41
C VAL A 354 -10.80 -27.98 -24.15
N CYS A 355 -10.52 -27.19 -25.19
CA CYS A 355 -10.17 -25.77 -25.09
C CYS A 355 -11.20 -24.99 -24.24
N THR A 356 -12.48 -25.21 -24.53
CA THR A 356 -13.60 -24.58 -23.82
C THR A 356 -13.59 -24.91 -22.33
N ILE A 357 -13.39 -26.18 -21.95
CA ILE A 357 -13.37 -26.59 -20.53
C ILE A 357 -12.18 -25.94 -19.81
N VAL A 358 -10.98 -25.99 -20.40
CA VAL A 358 -9.77 -25.46 -19.77
C VAL A 358 -9.86 -23.93 -19.59
N SER A 359 -10.27 -23.19 -20.62
CA SER A 359 -10.38 -21.73 -20.53
C SER A 359 -11.54 -21.29 -19.63
N PHE A 360 -12.64 -22.06 -19.59
CA PHE A 360 -13.77 -21.78 -18.69
C PHE A 360 -13.42 -22.07 -17.22
N ARG A 361 -12.67 -23.15 -16.94
CA ARG A 361 -12.13 -23.41 -15.60
C ARG A 361 -11.28 -22.24 -15.12
N SER A 362 -10.38 -21.75 -15.96
CA SER A 362 -9.55 -20.58 -15.66
C SER A 362 -10.41 -19.34 -15.30
N ALA A 363 -11.40 -19.00 -16.14
CA ALA A 363 -12.29 -17.88 -15.86
C ALA A 363 -13.11 -18.05 -14.57
N ASN A 364 -13.54 -19.28 -14.25
CA ASN A 364 -14.29 -19.58 -13.04
C ASN A 364 -13.43 -19.45 -11.77
N LEU A 365 -12.18 -19.93 -11.81
CA LEU A 365 -11.25 -19.81 -10.70
C LEU A 365 -10.92 -18.35 -10.39
N VAL A 366 -10.67 -17.53 -11.40
CA VAL A 366 -10.48 -16.08 -11.22
C VAL A 366 -11.74 -15.41 -10.68
N ALA A 367 -12.92 -15.83 -11.14
CA ALA A 367 -14.18 -15.30 -10.62
C ALA A 367 -14.35 -15.58 -9.12
N ALA A 368 -13.94 -16.75 -8.64
CA ALA A 368 -14.01 -17.13 -7.24
C ALA A 368 -13.04 -16.30 -6.38
N THR A 369 -11.78 -16.17 -6.77
CA THR A 369 -10.80 -15.37 -5.99
C THR A 369 -11.11 -13.87 -6.04
N LEU A 370 -11.55 -13.34 -7.19
CA LEU A 370 -12.07 -11.97 -7.30
C LEU A 370 -13.31 -11.76 -6.42
N GLY A 371 -14.22 -12.74 -6.39
CA GLY A 371 -15.40 -12.70 -5.52
C GLY A 371 -15.04 -12.54 -4.04
N ALA A 372 -13.95 -13.16 -3.59
CA ALA A 372 -13.47 -13.00 -2.21
C ALA A 372 -13.00 -11.56 -1.94
N ILE A 373 -12.25 -10.95 -2.88
CA ILE A 373 -11.81 -9.55 -2.78
C ILE A 373 -13.02 -8.62 -2.75
N LEU A 374 -14.01 -8.85 -3.61
CA LEU A 374 -15.23 -8.04 -3.65
C LEU A 374 -16.03 -8.16 -2.35
N ASN A 375 -16.16 -9.36 -1.78
CA ASN A 375 -16.78 -9.55 -0.47
C ASN A 375 -15.99 -8.83 0.65
N GLN A 376 -14.66 -8.87 0.60
CA GLN A 376 -13.81 -8.13 1.54
C GLN A 376 -14.05 -6.61 1.44
N LEU A 377 -14.05 -6.05 0.22
CA LEU A 377 -14.35 -4.63 -0.02
C LEU A 377 -15.75 -4.22 0.45
N ARG A 378 -16.75 -5.07 0.22
CA ARG A 378 -18.12 -4.83 0.69
C ARG A 378 -18.17 -4.75 2.21
N ASP A 379 -17.54 -5.72 2.87
CA ASP A 379 -17.57 -5.84 4.32
C ASP A 379 -16.77 -4.71 4.98
N ASN A 380 -15.63 -4.30 4.40
CA ASN A 380 -14.85 -3.13 4.84
C ASN A 380 -15.68 -1.84 4.84
N LYS A 381 -16.50 -1.65 3.79
CA LYS A 381 -17.39 -0.49 3.65
C LYS A 381 -18.65 -0.57 4.50
N GLY A 382 -18.96 -1.75 5.06
CA GLY A 382 -20.17 -1.98 5.85
C GLY A 382 -21.47 -1.79 5.05
N VAL A 383 -21.46 -2.05 3.74
CA VAL A 383 -22.62 -1.81 2.85
C VAL A 383 -23.32 -3.11 2.46
N GLY A 384 -24.65 -3.08 2.36
CA GLY A 384 -25.43 -4.24 1.90
C GLY A 384 -25.21 -4.60 0.42
N ARG A 385 -24.86 -3.61 -0.42
CA ARG A 385 -24.55 -3.81 -1.84
C ARG A 385 -23.30 -3.03 -2.23
N LEU A 386 -22.31 -3.71 -2.78
CA LEU A 386 -21.06 -3.08 -3.24
C LEU A 386 -21.25 -2.49 -4.64
N ARG A 387 -20.69 -1.30 -4.87
CA ARG A 387 -20.50 -0.74 -6.21
C ARG A 387 -19.03 -0.39 -6.38
N THR A 388 -18.38 -1.01 -7.34
CA THR A 388 -16.93 -0.85 -7.56
C THR A 388 -16.55 -1.09 -9.02
N THR A 389 -15.38 -0.60 -9.39
CA THR A 389 -14.76 -0.85 -10.70
C THR A 389 -13.52 -1.71 -10.53
N VAL A 390 -13.39 -2.73 -11.39
CA VAL A 390 -12.21 -3.58 -11.52
C VAL A 390 -11.49 -3.18 -12.80
N GLY A 391 -10.30 -2.59 -12.65
CA GLY A 391 -9.39 -2.35 -13.77
C GLY A 391 -8.76 -3.67 -14.22
N VAL A 392 -8.83 -4.00 -15.51
CA VAL A 392 -8.34 -5.28 -16.04
C VAL A 392 -7.31 -5.06 -17.14
N ASP A 393 -6.23 -5.84 -17.10
CA ASP A 393 -5.29 -5.99 -18.20
C ASP A 393 -4.85 -7.47 -18.35
N GLY A 394 -4.18 -7.78 -19.44
CA GLY A 394 -3.60 -9.08 -19.75
C GLY A 394 -4.06 -9.64 -21.09
N SER A 395 -3.12 -10.28 -21.79
CA SER A 395 -3.33 -10.80 -23.14
C SER A 395 -4.42 -11.87 -23.22
N LEU A 396 -4.57 -12.73 -22.21
CA LEU A 396 -5.59 -13.78 -22.21
C LEU A 396 -6.99 -13.16 -22.10
N TYR A 397 -7.19 -12.21 -21.19
CA TYR A 397 -8.47 -11.51 -21.06
C TYR A 397 -8.82 -10.68 -22.31
N LYS A 398 -7.84 -9.99 -22.90
CA LYS A 398 -8.01 -9.13 -24.10
C LYS A 398 -8.30 -9.94 -25.36
N MET A 399 -7.54 -11.00 -25.60
CA MET A 399 -7.49 -11.66 -26.92
C MET A 399 -8.39 -12.89 -27.02
N HIS A 400 -8.76 -13.51 -25.89
CA HIS A 400 -9.57 -14.72 -25.92
C HIS A 400 -11.07 -14.38 -26.12
N PRO A 401 -11.72 -14.89 -27.17
CA PRO A 401 -13.04 -14.39 -27.62
C PRO A 401 -14.18 -14.61 -26.63
N GLN A 402 -14.03 -15.56 -25.69
CA GLN A 402 -15.06 -15.93 -24.73
C GLN A 402 -14.71 -15.60 -23.27
N TYR A 403 -13.46 -15.22 -22.98
CA TYR A 403 -12.94 -15.26 -21.60
C TYR A 403 -13.58 -14.18 -20.72
N ALA A 404 -13.51 -12.92 -21.14
CA ALA A 404 -14.11 -11.80 -20.41
C ALA A 404 -15.61 -12.02 -20.14
N ARG A 405 -16.36 -12.49 -21.15
CA ARG A 405 -17.79 -12.80 -21.01
C ARG A 405 -18.06 -13.86 -19.94
N ARG A 406 -17.26 -14.93 -19.93
CA ARG A 406 -17.36 -16.03 -18.96
C ARG A 406 -17.03 -15.54 -17.55
N LEU A 407 -15.90 -14.85 -17.39
CA LEU A 407 -15.48 -14.26 -16.12
C LEU A 407 -16.57 -13.35 -15.55
N HIS A 408 -17.06 -12.38 -16.32
CA HIS A 408 -18.08 -11.43 -15.86
C HIS A 408 -19.38 -12.14 -15.45
N LYS A 409 -19.80 -13.16 -16.20
CA LYS A 409 -21.01 -13.92 -15.90
C LYS A 409 -20.86 -14.70 -14.59
N THR A 410 -19.74 -15.40 -14.42
CA THR A 410 -19.48 -16.18 -13.21
C THR A 410 -19.31 -15.26 -12.00
N THR A 411 -18.57 -14.15 -12.10
CA THR A 411 -18.42 -13.19 -10.98
C THR A 411 -19.77 -12.67 -10.52
N ARG A 412 -20.64 -12.19 -11.43
CA ARG A 412 -21.98 -11.71 -11.04
C ARG A 412 -22.86 -12.77 -10.40
N ARG A 413 -22.66 -14.05 -10.76
CA ARG A 413 -23.39 -15.17 -10.16
C ARG A 413 -22.89 -15.50 -8.75
N LEU A 414 -21.58 -15.44 -8.52
CA LEU A 414 -20.96 -15.75 -7.22
C LEU A 414 -21.10 -14.60 -6.20
N VAL A 415 -21.17 -13.35 -6.65
CA VAL A 415 -21.36 -12.17 -5.79
C VAL A 415 -22.57 -11.32 -6.23
N PRO A 416 -23.81 -11.83 -6.04
CA PRO A 416 -25.03 -11.15 -6.50
C PRO A 416 -25.24 -9.76 -5.86
N ASP A 417 -24.70 -9.55 -4.65
CA ASP A 417 -24.78 -8.28 -3.92
C ASP A 417 -23.72 -7.25 -4.35
N SER A 418 -23.11 -7.41 -5.53
CA SER A 418 -22.08 -6.50 -6.06
C SER A 418 -22.40 -6.04 -7.48
N GLU A 419 -22.49 -4.72 -7.69
CA GLU A 419 -22.49 -4.10 -9.00
C GLU A 419 -21.05 -3.82 -9.43
N VAL A 420 -20.49 -4.72 -10.25
CA VAL A 420 -19.10 -4.67 -10.69
C VAL A 420 -19.01 -4.15 -12.13
N ARG A 421 -18.28 -3.05 -12.33
CA ARG A 421 -17.86 -2.59 -13.66
C ARG A 421 -16.46 -3.12 -13.94
N PHE A 422 -16.28 -3.81 -15.05
CA PHE A 422 -14.95 -4.19 -15.54
C PHE A 422 -14.49 -3.15 -16.56
N LEU A 423 -13.38 -2.48 -16.29
CA LEU A 423 -12.80 -1.45 -17.14
C LEU A 423 -11.47 -1.96 -17.71
N LEU A 424 -11.37 -2.02 -19.04
CA LEU A 424 -10.16 -2.47 -19.70
C LEU A 424 -9.11 -1.35 -19.71
N SER A 425 -7.89 -1.67 -19.29
CA SER A 425 -6.75 -0.77 -19.43
C SER A 425 -6.19 -0.87 -20.87
N GLU A 426 -6.53 0.10 -21.72
CA GLU A 426 -6.05 0.13 -23.12
C GLU A 426 -4.53 0.40 -23.19
N SER A 427 -4.04 1.29 -22.33
CA SER A 427 -2.64 1.74 -22.34
C SER A 427 -1.71 0.90 -21.45
N GLY A 428 -2.27 -0.09 -20.74
CA GLY A 428 -1.56 -1.00 -19.85
C GLY A 428 -1.12 -0.36 -18.52
N SER A 429 -0.24 -1.05 -17.81
CA SER A 429 0.30 -0.64 -16.50
C SER A 429 1.21 0.59 -16.56
N GLY A 430 1.81 0.90 -17.72
CA GLY A 430 2.70 2.04 -17.90
C GLY A 430 2.08 3.41 -17.54
N LYS A 431 0.83 3.67 -17.94
CA LYS A 431 0.10 4.90 -17.55
C LYS A 431 -0.03 4.97 -16.03
N GLY A 432 -0.36 3.87 -15.38
CA GLY A 432 -0.53 3.79 -13.93
C GLY A 432 0.77 3.95 -13.14
N ALA A 433 1.89 3.40 -13.61
CA ALA A 433 3.20 3.68 -13.01
C ALA A 433 3.54 5.16 -13.08
N ALA A 434 3.26 5.83 -14.19
CA ALA A 434 3.43 7.28 -14.28
C ALA A 434 2.49 8.03 -13.31
N MET A 435 1.24 7.60 -13.13
CA MET A 435 0.33 8.21 -12.14
C MET A 435 0.85 8.03 -10.71
N VAL A 436 1.32 6.83 -10.34
CA VAL A 436 1.91 6.59 -9.02
C VAL A 436 3.15 7.44 -8.83
N THR A 437 3.97 7.57 -9.87
CA THR A 437 5.14 8.47 -9.87
C THR A 437 4.74 9.92 -9.67
N ALA A 438 3.67 10.38 -10.31
CA ALA A 438 3.15 11.73 -10.14
C ALA A 438 2.68 11.98 -8.70
N VAL A 439 1.98 11.02 -8.09
CA VAL A 439 1.57 11.08 -6.69
C VAL A 439 2.79 11.08 -5.76
N ALA A 440 3.77 10.21 -6.01
CA ALA A 440 5.03 10.13 -5.26
C ALA A 440 5.81 11.44 -5.32
N TYR A 441 5.97 12.00 -6.52
CA TYR A 441 6.66 13.25 -6.76
C TYR A 441 5.98 14.41 -6.03
N ARG A 442 4.64 14.49 -6.11
CA ARG A 442 3.86 15.49 -5.37
C ARG A 442 4.09 15.40 -3.86
N LEU A 443 4.05 14.20 -3.29
CA LEU A 443 4.25 13.99 -1.85
C LEU A 443 5.70 14.32 -1.42
N SER A 444 6.69 13.97 -2.25
CA SER A 444 8.09 14.30 -2.01
C SER A 444 8.31 15.82 -1.97
N GLU A 445 7.74 16.57 -2.92
CA GLU A 445 7.84 18.03 -2.91
C GLU A 445 7.13 18.65 -1.70
N GLN A 446 5.97 18.12 -1.31
CA GLN A 446 5.26 18.58 -0.11
C GLN A 446 6.08 18.33 1.16
N HIS A 447 6.68 17.15 1.32
CA HIS A 447 7.55 16.85 2.45
C HIS A 447 8.79 17.77 2.48
N ARG A 448 9.41 18.03 1.33
CA ARG A 448 10.53 18.98 1.24
C ARG A 448 10.15 20.36 1.78
N LEU A 449 8.99 20.89 1.39
CA LEU A 449 8.50 22.19 1.86
C LEU A 449 8.18 22.21 3.37
N ILE A 450 7.61 21.11 3.88
CA ILE A 450 7.35 20.95 5.32
C ILE A 450 8.67 20.91 6.09
N ASP A 451 9.64 20.11 5.65
CA ASP A 451 10.95 19.99 6.28
C ASP A 451 11.72 21.31 6.26
N GLU A 452 11.65 22.06 5.15
CA GLU A 452 12.21 23.42 5.05
C GLU A 452 11.58 24.37 6.07
N THR A 453 10.25 24.33 6.23
CA THR A 453 9.53 25.16 7.21
C THR A 453 9.88 24.75 8.65
N LEU A 454 9.91 23.45 8.94
CA LEU A 454 10.21 22.92 10.28
C LEU A 454 11.69 23.06 10.65
N ALA A 455 12.59 23.19 9.66
CA ALA A 455 14.01 23.41 9.92
C ALA A 455 14.27 24.70 10.72
N GLU A 456 13.43 25.73 10.58
CA GLU A 456 13.53 26.97 11.35
C GLU A 456 13.36 26.77 12.87
N PHE A 457 12.66 25.70 13.27
CA PHE A 457 12.43 25.36 14.68
C PHE A 457 13.53 24.45 15.26
N LYS A 458 14.44 23.94 14.43
CA LYS A 458 15.55 23.08 14.87
C LYS A 458 16.73 23.94 15.34
N LEU A 459 16.78 24.21 16.64
CA LEU A 459 17.91 24.90 17.25
C LEU A 459 19.13 23.99 17.38
N THR A 460 20.27 24.43 16.86
CA THR A 460 21.55 23.74 17.03
C THR A 460 22.05 23.84 18.47
N HIS A 461 22.96 22.94 18.86
CA HIS A 461 23.59 22.99 20.18
C HIS A 461 24.28 24.34 20.46
N GLU A 462 24.92 24.93 19.45
CA GLU A 462 25.55 26.25 19.56
C GLU A 462 24.51 27.36 19.80
N GLN A 463 23.39 27.34 19.07
CA GLN A 463 22.30 28.29 19.28
C GLN A 463 21.72 28.16 20.70
N LEU A 464 21.55 26.94 21.21
CA LEU A 464 21.10 26.72 22.60
C LEU A 464 22.10 27.27 23.63
N LEU A 465 23.41 27.13 23.39
CA LEU A 465 24.44 27.75 24.24
C LEU A 465 24.38 29.29 24.19
N GLN A 466 24.09 29.87 23.02
CA GLN A 466 23.86 31.31 22.91
C GLN A 466 22.61 31.75 23.68
N VAL A 467 21.51 30.99 23.62
CA VAL A 467 20.30 31.25 24.43
C VAL A 467 20.64 31.21 25.92
N LYS A 468 21.36 30.18 26.38
CA LYS A 468 21.85 30.08 27.77
C LYS A 468 22.68 31.31 28.18
N LYS A 469 23.61 31.74 27.32
CA LYS A 469 24.46 32.90 27.56
C LYS A 469 23.65 34.20 27.65
N ARG A 470 22.69 34.39 26.74
CA ARG A 470 21.79 35.56 26.72
C ARG A 470 20.92 35.60 27.98
N MET A 471 20.33 34.47 28.37
CA MET A 471 19.55 34.38 29.62
C MET A 471 20.39 34.76 30.84
N ARG A 472 21.62 34.22 30.95
CA ARG A 472 22.54 34.57 32.04
C ARG A 472 22.83 36.08 32.08
N ALA A 473 23.10 36.70 30.93
CA ALA A 473 23.36 38.13 30.85
C ALA A 473 22.13 38.96 31.29
N GLU A 474 20.93 38.57 30.88
CA GLU A 474 19.68 39.23 31.30
C GLU A 474 19.42 39.07 32.80
N MET A 475 19.70 37.89 33.38
CA MET A 475 19.63 37.70 34.84
C MET A 475 20.60 38.62 35.58
N GLU A 476 21.84 38.73 35.12
CA GLU A 476 22.82 39.64 35.71
C GLU A 476 22.39 41.11 35.61
N ALA A 477 21.79 41.50 34.49
CA ALA A 477 21.23 42.83 34.30
C ALA A 477 20.04 43.09 35.25
N GLY A 478 19.16 42.10 35.43
CA GLY A 478 18.03 42.16 36.36
C GLY A 478 18.44 42.27 37.83
N LEU A 479 19.55 41.67 38.23
CA LEU A 479 20.05 41.73 39.62
C LEU A 479 20.81 43.03 39.94
N LYS A 480 21.44 43.66 38.95
CA LYS A 480 22.25 44.87 39.13
C LYS A 480 21.39 46.11 39.27
N LYS A 481 21.53 46.85 40.38
CA LYS A 481 20.78 48.09 40.67
C LYS A 481 20.78 49.11 39.52
N LYS A 482 21.91 49.30 38.82
CA LYS A 482 22.04 50.28 37.74
C LYS A 482 21.28 49.90 36.46
N THR A 483 21.03 48.61 36.23
CA THR A 483 20.43 48.09 35.00
C THR A 483 19.04 47.48 35.21
N HIS A 484 18.60 47.33 36.45
CA HIS A 484 17.33 46.69 36.81
C HIS A 484 16.10 47.33 36.13
N ASP A 485 16.05 48.66 36.10
CA ASP A 485 14.89 49.39 35.55
C ASP A 485 14.68 49.09 34.06
N THR A 486 15.76 48.91 33.30
CA THR A 486 15.72 48.62 31.85
C THR A 486 15.87 47.13 31.51
N ALA A 487 16.23 46.27 32.47
CA ALA A 487 16.38 44.83 32.26
C ALA A 487 15.04 44.18 31.88
N LYS A 488 15.07 43.20 30.97
CA LYS A 488 13.87 42.47 30.54
C LYS A 488 13.49 41.37 31.53
N VAL A 489 14.47 40.65 32.04
CA VAL A 489 14.30 39.67 33.12
C VAL A 489 14.47 40.40 34.45
N LYS A 490 13.36 40.62 35.17
CA LYS A 490 13.34 41.54 36.31
C LYS A 490 14.00 41.05 37.59
N MET A 491 14.17 39.74 37.77
CA MET A 491 14.83 39.17 38.97
C MET A 491 14.27 39.77 40.28
N LEU A 492 12.95 39.81 40.42
CA LEU A 492 12.25 40.51 41.50
C LEU A 492 12.56 39.88 42.87
N PRO A 493 12.98 40.67 43.88
CA PRO A 493 13.17 40.16 45.24
C PRO A 493 11.86 39.70 45.87
N THR A 494 11.85 38.49 46.43
CA THR A 494 10.67 37.91 47.09
C THR A 494 10.60 38.16 48.60
N PHE A 495 11.65 38.77 49.17
CA PHE A 495 11.89 38.95 50.61
C PHE A 495 11.99 37.66 51.45
N VAL A 496 11.76 36.49 50.86
CA VAL A 496 12.07 35.18 51.47
C VAL A 496 13.59 34.97 51.46
N ARG A 497 14.19 34.93 52.66
CA ARG A 497 15.66 34.93 52.82
C ARG A 497 16.26 33.53 53.01
N SER A 498 15.43 32.55 53.32
CA SER A 498 15.86 31.17 53.55
C SER A 498 14.76 30.20 53.15
N THR A 499 15.18 28.98 52.81
CA THR A 499 14.26 27.85 52.72
C THR A 499 13.80 27.42 54.12
N PRO A 500 12.70 26.65 54.22
CA PRO A 500 12.26 26.11 55.49
C PRO A 500 13.38 25.35 56.24
N ASP A 501 13.52 25.56 57.54
CA ASP A 501 14.51 24.90 58.41
C ASP A 501 13.88 23.80 59.29
N GLY A 502 12.55 23.71 59.29
CA GLY A 502 11.76 22.75 60.02
C GLY A 502 11.40 23.16 61.44
N THR A 503 11.63 24.42 61.80
CA THR A 503 11.07 25.05 63.01
C THR A 503 9.64 25.54 62.79
N GLU A 504 9.16 25.58 61.53
CA GLU A 504 7.84 26.10 61.17
C GLU A 504 6.73 25.30 61.85
N ASN A 505 5.79 26.00 62.47
CA ASN A 505 4.70 25.38 63.21
C ASN A 505 3.52 26.35 63.31
N GLY A 506 2.32 25.87 63.02
CA GLY A 506 1.09 26.66 63.07
C GLY A 506 0.05 26.20 62.07
N ASP A 507 -1.11 26.86 62.12
CA ASP A 507 -2.19 26.71 61.14
C ASP A 507 -2.25 27.98 60.29
N PHE A 508 -2.19 27.82 58.98
CA PHE A 508 -2.08 28.91 58.01
C PHE A 508 -3.17 28.77 56.96
N LEU A 509 -3.75 29.90 56.56
CA LEU A 509 -4.49 29.97 55.31
C LEU A 509 -3.51 30.22 54.16
N ALA A 510 -3.80 29.68 52.99
CA ALA A 510 -3.11 30.06 51.78
C ALA A 510 -4.09 30.29 50.63
N LEU A 511 -3.80 31.29 49.80
CA LEU A 511 -4.52 31.58 48.57
C LEU A 511 -3.62 31.31 47.38
N ASP A 512 -4.14 30.66 46.35
CA ASP A 512 -3.41 30.35 45.12
C ASP A 512 -4.17 30.90 43.92
N LEU A 513 -3.63 31.98 43.35
CA LEU A 513 -4.18 32.70 42.20
C LEU A 513 -3.10 32.87 41.13
N GLY A 514 -3.20 32.10 40.05
CA GLY A 514 -2.19 32.15 38.98
C GLY A 514 -2.60 31.62 37.61
N GLY A 515 -3.86 31.17 37.45
CA GLY A 515 -4.38 30.62 36.20
C GLY A 515 -5.90 30.64 36.17
N THR A 516 -6.52 29.66 35.50
CA THR A 516 -7.99 29.61 35.36
C THR A 516 -8.74 29.28 36.67
N ASN A 517 -8.04 28.69 37.65
CA ASN A 517 -8.61 28.23 38.91
C ASN A 517 -7.99 28.97 40.09
N PHE A 518 -8.83 29.36 41.05
CA PHE A 518 -8.44 29.92 42.34
C PHE A 518 -8.56 28.85 43.42
N ARG A 519 -7.63 28.80 44.37
CA ARG A 519 -7.72 27.87 45.49
C ARG A 519 -7.58 28.59 46.82
N VAL A 520 -8.39 28.15 47.78
CA VAL A 520 -8.23 28.51 49.19
C VAL A 520 -7.81 27.25 49.93
N LEU A 521 -6.77 27.36 50.75
CA LEU A 521 -6.16 26.25 51.47
C LEU A 521 -6.08 26.53 52.97
N LEU A 522 -6.18 25.47 53.76
CA LEU A 522 -5.78 25.42 55.16
C LEU A 522 -4.59 24.47 55.28
N VAL A 523 -3.47 24.98 55.76
CA VAL A 523 -2.21 24.24 55.92
C VAL A 523 -1.86 24.20 57.40
N LYS A 524 -1.83 23.00 57.98
CA LYS A 524 -1.43 22.77 59.38
C LYS A 524 -0.04 22.17 59.40
N ILE A 525 0.92 22.93 59.92
CA ILE A 525 2.32 22.53 60.06
C ILE A 525 2.57 22.22 61.54
N ARG A 526 3.15 21.06 61.83
CA ARG A 526 3.59 20.71 63.18
C ARG A 526 5.08 20.41 63.21
N SER A 527 5.81 21.16 64.04
CA SER A 527 7.23 20.89 64.35
C SER A 527 7.35 20.01 65.60
N GLY A 528 8.31 19.08 65.61
CA GLY A 528 8.48 18.09 66.69
C GLY A 528 9.30 16.85 66.26
N LYS A 529 9.27 15.77 67.06
CA LYS A 529 9.98 14.50 66.74
C LYS A 529 9.54 13.87 65.41
N ARG A 530 8.30 14.14 64.98
CA ARG A 530 7.80 13.83 63.64
C ARG A 530 7.22 15.11 63.05
N ARG A 531 7.80 15.58 61.93
CA ARG A 531 7.26 16.70 61.16
C ARG A 531 6.03 16.22 60.40
N THR A 532 4.92 16.94 60.51
CA THR A 532 3.70 16.63 59.75
C THR A 532 3.13 17.89 59.12
N VAL A 533 2.64 17.76 57.88
CA VAL A 533 1.91 18.80 57.16
C VAL A 533 0.58 18.21 56.73
N GLU A 534 -0.51 18.82 57.19
CA GLU A 534 -1.87 18.47 56.79
C GLU A 534 -2.42 19.63 55.94
N MET A 535 -2.99 19.32 54.77
CA MET A 535 -3.52 20.33 53.85
C MET A 535 -4.95 20.00 53.46
N HIS A 536 -5.82 21.00 53.56
CA HIS A 536 -7.16 21.00 53.00
C HIS A 536 -7.27 22.12 51.98
N ASN A 537 -7.99 21.91 50.89
CA ASN A 537 -8.20 22.95 49.89
C ASN A 537 -9.57 22.83 49.23
N LYS A 538 -10.04 23.96 48.68
CA LYS A 538 -11.21 24.02 47.80
C LYS A 538 -10.86 24.87 46.59
N ILE A 539 -11.29 24.39 45.43
CA ILE A 539 -11.09 25.06 44.14
C ILE A 539 -12.34 25.88 43.83
N TYR A 540 -12.11 27.12 43.38
CA TYR A 540 -13.12 28.06 42.95
C TYR A 540 -12.82 28.48 41.52
N ALA A 541 -13.86 28.49 40.68
CA ALA A 541 -13.78 29.13 39.37
C ALA A 541 -13.81 30.65 39.55
N ILE A 542 -13.04 31.37 38.73
CA ILE A 542 -13.21 32.81 38.58
C ILE A 542 -13.86 33.03 37.21
N PRO A 543 -15.06 33.63 37.15
CA PRO A 543 -15.70 33.95 35.88
C PRO A 543 -14.80 34.85 35.02
N ILE A 544 -14.84 34.70 33.70
CA ILE A 544 -13.98 35.51 32.81
C ILE A 544 -14.31 37.00 32.90
N GLU A 545 -15.56 37.35 33.20
CA GLU A 545 -15.98 38.75 33.41
C GLU A 545 -15.32 39.33 34.66
N VAL A 546 -15.07 38.50 35.69
CA VAL A 546 -14.36 38.89 36.91
C VAL A 546 -12.85 38.93 36.68
N MET A 547 -12.28 37.99 35.92
CA MET A 547 -10.85 38.01 35.57
C MET A 547 -10.46 39.24 34.75
N GLN A 548 -11.36 39.73 33.90
CA GLN A 548 -11.16 40.90 33.03
C GLN A 548 -11.88 42.15 33.52
N GLY A 549 -12.54 42.06 34.69
CA GLY A 549 -13.29 43.15 35.31
C GLY A 549 -12.42 44.11 36.09
N THR A 550 -13.03 44.84 37.01
CA THR A 550 -12.32 45.73 37.92
C THR A 550 -11.56 44.94 38.99
N GLY A 551 -10.53 45.56 39.56
CA GLY A 551 -9.81 44.96 40.69
C GLY A 551 -10.75 44.73 41.90
N GLU A 552 -11.71 45.62 42.11
CA GLU A 552 -12.71 45.49 43.18
C GLU A 552 -13.53 44.20 43.03
N GLU A 553 -14.10 43.97 41.85
CA GLU A 553 -14.87 42.75 41.54
C GLU A 553 -14.03 41.47 41.72
N LEU A 554 -12.76 41.49 41.31
CA LEU A 554 -11.86 40.36 41.49
C LEU A 554 -11.60 40.05 42.97
N PHE A 555 -11.30 41.07 43.77
CA PHE A 555 -11.01 40.87 45.19
C PHE A 555 -12.27 40.55 46.00
N ASP A 556 -13.43 41.09 45.65
CA ASP A 556 -14.71 40.73 46.25
C ASP A 556 -15.06 39.25 46.01
N HIS A 557 -14.82 38.77 44.78
CA HIS A 557 -14.98 37.35 44.46
C HIS A 557 -14.02 36.47 45.26
N ILE A 558 -12.75 36.87 45.38
CA ILE A 558 -11.75 36.15 46.19
C ILE A 558 -12.19 36.07 47.65
N VAL A 559 -12.63 37.18 48.24
CA VAL A 559 -13.09 37.21 49.64
C VAL A 559 -14.33 36.35 49.83
N THR A 560 -15.25 36.34 48.87
CA THR A 560 -16.43 35.46 48.87
C THR A 560 -16.02 33.98 48.89
N CYS A 561 -15.04 33.60 48.06
CA CYS A 561 -14.49 32.25 48.04
C CYS A 561 -13.81 31.88 49.36
N ILE A 562 -13.05 32.80 49.97
CA ILE A 562 -12.44 32.59 51.29
C ILE A 562 -13.52 32.38 52.36
N SER A 563 -14.57 33.20 52.37
CA SER A 563 -15.66 33.06 53.34
C SER A 563 -16.30 31.68 53.24
N ASP A 564 -16.64 31.25 52.01
CA ASP A 564 -17.20 29.92 51.75
C ASP A 564 -16.24 28.80 52.19
N PHE A 565 -14.93 28.95 52.01
CA PHE A 565 -13.94 27.97 52.45
C PHE A 565 -13.88 27.86 53.98
N LEU A 566 -13.92 28.99 54.69
CA LEU A 566 -13.89 29.02 56.15
C LEU A 566 -15.14 28.40 56.77
N ASP A 567 -16.30 28.60 56.15
CA ASP A 567 -17.55 27.90 56.47
C ASP A 567 -17.39 26.39 56.23
N TYR A 568 -16.88 26.00 55.05
CA TYR A 568 -16.64 24.59 54.68
C TYR A 568 -15.69 23.86 55.65
N MET A 569 -14.68 24.55 56.17
CA MET A 569 -13.72 24.00 57.14
C MET A 569 -14.15 24.11 58.61
N GLY A 570 -15.28 24.75 58.90
CA GLY A 570 -15.79 24.91 60.26
C GLY A 570 -14.92 25.80 61.17
N ILE A 571 -14.18 26.74 60.59
CA ILE A 571 -13.21 27.61 61.29
C ILE A 571 -13.56 29.11 61.19
N LYS A 572 -14.79 29.43 60.78
CA LYS A 572 -15.26 30.81 60.69
C LYS A 572 -15.19 31.50 62.05
N GLY A 573 -14.58 32.70 62.07
CA GLY A 573 -14.31 33.47 63.29
C GLY A 573 -12.88 33.30 63.84
N ALA A 574 -12.10 32.32 63.37
CA ALA A 574 -10.68 32.23 63.70
C ALA A 574 -9.85 33.26 62.92
N ARG A 575 -8.95 33.97 63.60
CA ARG A 575 -7.96 34.86 62.96
C ARG A 575 -6.69 34.07 62.69
N LEU A 576 -6.52 33.58 61.47
CA LEU A 576 -5.34 32.82 61.03
C LEU A 576 -4.40 33.68 60.16
N PRO A 577 -3.08 33.45 60.24
CA PRO A 577 -2.14 34.02 59.28
C PRO A 577 -2.42 33.48 57.87
N LEU A 578 -2.33 34.34 56.86
CA LEU A 578 -2.64 34.01 55.47
C LEU A 578 -1.45 34.31 54.56
N GLY A 579 -1.03 33.32 53.79
CA GLY A 579 -0.09 33.49 52.67
C GLY A 579 -0.85 33.66 51.36
N PHE A 580 -0.44 34.59 50.51
CA PHE A 580 -1.06 34.79 49.19
C PHE A 580 -0.06 34.49 48.07
N THR A 581 -0.21 33.35 47.43
CA THR A 581 0.42 33.04 46.15
C THR A 581 -0.34 33.76 45.05
N PHE A 582 0.21 34.89 44.62
CA PHE A 582 -0.29 35.70 43.51
C PHE A 582 0.70 35.59 42.34
N SER A 583 0.43 34.74 41.35
CA SER A 583 1.37 34.36 40.28
C SER A 583 1.49 35.40 39.16
N PHE A 584 1.60 36.67 39.53
CA PHE A 584 1.84 37.78 38.62
C PHE A 584 3.09 38.55 39.07
N PRO A 585 3.84 39.18 38.14
CA PRO A 585 5.03 39.95 38.50
C PRO A 585 4.68 41.09 39.48
N CYS A 586 5.15 40.98 40.73
CA CYS A 586 4.88 41.95 41.78
C CYS A 586 6.17 42.60 42.27
N LYS A 587 6.17 43.93 42.36
CA LYS A 587 7.24 44.65 43.06
C LYS A 587 6.94 44.64 44.55
N GLN A 588 7.61 43.78 45.30
CA GLN A 588 7.49 43.72 46.75
C GLN A 588 8.45 44.73 47.40
N THR A 589 8.07 45.29 48.55
CA THR A 589 8.89 46.25 49.33
C THR A 589 9.28 45.72 50.71
N SER A 590 8.50 44.78 51.26
CA SER A 590 8.73 44.09 52.52
C SER A 590 7.86 42.82 52.61
N LEU A 591 8.13 41.97 53.61
CA LEU A 591 7.24 40.86 54.01
C LEU A 591 6.09 41.34 54.92
N ASP A 592 6.28 42.45 55.64
CA ASP A 592 5.35 42.97 56.65
C ASP A 592 4.66 44.28 56.19
N ALA A 593 4.39 44.41 54.89
CA ALA A 593 3.80 45.63 54.32
C ALA A 593 2.34 45.84 54.72
#